data_AF-A0A6A5ARF1-F1
#
_entry.id   AF-A0A6A5ARF1-F1
#
_cell.length_a   1.000
_cell.length_b   1.000
_cell.length_c   1.000
_cell.angle_alpha   90.00
_cell.angle_beta   90.00
_cell.angle_gamma   90.00
#
_symmetry.space_group_name_H-M   'P 1'
#
loop_
_entity.id
_entity.type
_entity.pdbx_description
1 polymer ?
#
loop_
_entity_poly.entity_id
_entity_poly.type
_entity_poly.pdbx_seq_one_letter_code
_entity_poly.pdbx_strand_id
1 'polypeptide(L)'
;MYRDYVLTRVIPAIKETPTFDGMWDVVHLDEKWFNADKNVRKVYLTEGEEPEQRAWSSKRFIPKVMFLAAVARPRHDLERGVDFDGKIGIWPFVQYQPAQRSSRNRPAGTLVATLVNVDAPMYRDYVLTRVIPAIKATFPTINKRVVLQHDNATPHGGITDADLVPVSTDGWSFVVRCQPPNSPDPTH
;
A
#
# COMPACT_ATOMS: atom_id res chain seq x y z
N MET A 1 -6.57 36.06 12.95
CA MET A 1 -8.01 36.14 12.63
C MET A 1 -8.25 35.30 11.37
N TYR A 2 -8.33 33.99 11.51
CA TYR A 2 -8.80 33.08 10.45
C TYR A 2 -9.56 31.97 11.17
N ARG A 3 -10.82 32.31 11.45
CA ARG A 3 -11.84 31.37 11.88
C ARG A 3 -12.49 30.81 10.62
N ASP A 4 -12.87 29.54 10.74
CA ASP A 4 -13.87 28.85 9.95
C ASP A 4 -13.47 28.57 8.51
N TYR A 5 -13.14 27.31 8.22
CA TYR A 5 -13.92 26.47 7.31
C TYR A 5 -13.58 25.00 7.60
N VAL A 6 -14.53 24.11 7.27
CA VAL A 6 -14.53 22.64 7.43
C VAL A 6 -15.18 22.11 8.72
N LEU A 7 -16.49 22.33 8.80
CA LEU A 7 -17.45 21.40 9.40
C LEU A 7 -18.10 20.61 8.26
N THR A 8 -18.09 19.27 8.30
CA THR A 8 -19.29 18.41 8.22
C THR A 8 -18.95 16.93 8.00
N ARG A 9 -18.95 16.17 9.10
CA ARG A 9 -19.52 14.82 9.17
C ARG A 9 -20.31 14.72 10.46
N VAL A 10 -21.61 14.97 10.36
CA VAL A 10 -22.54 14.82 11.48
C VAL A 10 -23.05 13.38 11.47
N ILE A 11 -22.64 12.58 12.45
CA ILE A 11 -23.33 11.34 12.82
C ILE A 11 -24.44 11.76 13.79
N PRO A 12 -25.72 11.40 13.56
CA PRO A 12 -26.77 11.79 14.50
C PRO A 12 -26.64 10.96 15.77
N ALA A 13 -26.66 11.66 16.91
CA ALA A 13 -26.66 11.17 18.28
C ALA A 13 -25.32 10.63 18.81
N ILE A 14 -24.51 11.54 19.38
CA ILE A 14 -24.00 11.51 20.78
C ILE A 14 -23.27 12.86 20.99
N LYS A 15 -23.52 13.51 22.13
CA LYS A 15 -22.83 14.75 22.56
C LYS A 15 -21.39 14.42 22.98
N GLU A 16 -20.48 14.22 22.03
CA GLU A 16 -19.05 14.20 22.33
C GLU A 16 -18.34 15.26 21.49
N THR A 17 -17.58 16.11 22.18
CA THR A 17 -16.65 17.04 21.53
C THR A 17 -15.66 16.21 20.71
N PRO A 18 -15.46 16.49 19.42
CA PRO A 18 -14.54 15.72 18.60
C PRO A 18 -13.13 15.80 19.22
N THR A 19 -12.60 14.65 19.63
CA THR A 19 -11.24 14.50 20.14
C THR A 19 -10.29 14.22 18.97
N PHE A 20 -9.10 14.82 19.03
CA PHE A 20 -8.06 14.57 18.05
C PHE A 20 -7.44 13.18 18.30
N ASP A 21 -7.51 12.29 17.30
CA ASP A 21 -6.80 11.01 17.31
C ASP A 21 -5.39 11.23 16.76
N GLY A 22 -4.37 10.92 17.57
CA GLY A 22 -2.97 11.09 17.21
C GLY A 22 -2.44 10.06 16.21
N MET A 23 -3.17 8.95 15.97
CA MET A 23 -2.82 7.89 15.02
C MET A 23 -1.40 7.34 15.19
N TRP A 24 -0.86 7.38 16.41
CA TRP A 24 0.52 6.98 16.70
C TRP A 24 0.75 5.47 16.59
N ASP A 25 -0.31 4.69 16.75
CA ASP A 25 -0.33 3.24 16.60
C ASP A 25 -0.93 2.78 15.26
N VAL A 26 -1.23 3.69 14.34
CA VAL A 26 -1.88 3.33 13.06
C VAL A 26 -0.87 3.17 11.94
N VAL A 27 -0.98 2.07 11.21
CA VAL A 27 -0.32 1.83 9.93
C VAL A 27 -1.41 1.74 8.86
N HIS A 28 -1.33 2.62 7.87
CA HIS A 28 -2.23 2.66 6.72
C HIS A 28 -1.71 1.73 5.63
N LEU A 29 -2.60 0.90 5.12
CA LEU A 29 -2.37 0.02 3.98
C LEU A 29 -3.23 0.51 2.80
N ASP A 30 -2.59 0.65 1.63
CA ASP A 30 -3.23 1.12 0.41
C ASP A 30 -2.71 0.32 -0.79
N GLU A 31 -3.60 -0.06 -1.72
CA GLU A 31 -3.20 -0.58 -3.02
C GLU A 31 -3.22 0.49 -4.10
N LYS A 32 -2.11 0.54 -4.86
CA LYS A 32 -1.98 1.49 -5.95
C LYS A 32 -1.46 0.87 -7.23
N TRP A 33 -2.10 1.20 -8.35
CA TRP A 33 -1.65 0.83 -9.69
C TRP A 33 -0.60 1.80 -10.21
N PHE A 34 0.55 1.27 -10.63
CA PHE A 34 1.60 2.00 -11.33
C PHE A 34 1.71 1.49 -12.77
N ASN A 35 1.78 2.42 -13.72
CA ASN A 35 2.07 2.07 -15.12
C ASN A 35 3.57 1.86 -15.27
N ALA A 36 3.97 0.81 -15.98
CA ALA A 36 5.38 0.56 -16.33
C ALA A 36 5.95 1.66 -17.23
N ASP A 37 5.07 2.44 -17.89
CA ASP A 37 5.48 3.58 -18.68
C ASP A 37 4.48 4.76 -18.64
N LYS A 38 4.96 5.96 -18.99
CA LYS A 38 4.16 7.15 -19.27
C LYS A 38 3.47 7.02 -20.62
N ASN A 39 2.21 7.47 -20.67
CA ASN A 39 1.43 7.51 -21.91
C ASN A 39 2.08 8.41 -22.98
N VAL A 40 2.72 9.49 -22.55
CA VAL A 40 3.46 10.43 -23.41
C VAL A 40 4.81 10.69 -22.75
N ARG A 41 5.89 10.41 -23.47
CA ARG A 41 7.26 10.79 -23.09
C ARG A 41 7.68 12.00 -23.93
N LYS A 42 8.24 13.02 -23.29
CA LYS A 42 9.02 14.05 -23.98
C LYS A 42 10.47 13.58 -23.97
N VAL A 43 11.07 13.47 -25.15
CA VAL A 43 12.49 13.15 -25.34
C VAL A 43 13.13 14.32 -26.07
N TYR A 44 14.32 14.70 -25.61
CA TYR A 44 15.18 15.62 -26.33
C TYR A 44 16.12 14.76 -27.16
N LEU A 45 16.19 15.04 -28.47
CA LEU A 45 17.02 14.33 -29.43
C LEU A 45 18.07 15.29 -29.96
N THR A 46 19.27 14.80 -30.21
CA THR A 46 20.29 15.56 -30.94
C THR A 46 20.02 15.48 -32.45
N GLU A 47 20.65 16.38 -33.22
CA GLU A 47 20.44 16.45 -34.66
C GLU A 47 20.90 15.13 -35.34
N GLY A 48 19.96 14.41 -35.94
CA GLY A 48 20.20 13.10 -36.58
C GLY A 48 19.84 11.87 -35.74
N GLU A 49 19.40 12.04 -34.49
CA GLU A 49 18.90 10.92 -33.68
C GLU A 49 17.42 10.63 -33.97
N GLU A 50 17.10 9.36 -34.22
CA GLU A 50 15.73 8.87 -34.32
C GLU A 50 15.20 8.50 -32.92
N PRO A 51 13.95 8.86 -32.57
CA PRO A 51 13.36 8.46 -31.31
C PRO A 51 13.24 6.94 -31.22
N GLU A 52 13.51 6.39 -30.03
CA GLU A 52 13.24 4.98 -29.76
C GLU A 52 11.77 4.64 -30.04
N GLN A 53 11.55 3.63 -30.89
CA GLN A 53 10.21 3.13 -31.15
C GLN A 53 9.66 2.44 -29.91
N ARG A 54 8.49 2.90 -29.44
CA ARG A 54 7.78 2.21 -28.36
C ARG A 54 7.27 0.87 -28.84
N ALA A 55 7.37 -0.13 -27.97
CA ALA A 55 6.83 -1.47 -28.22
C ALA A 55 5.29 -1.51 -28.27
N TRP A 56 4.60 -0.44 -27.87
CA TRP A 56 3.13 -0.42 -27.75
C TRP A 56 2.52 0.85 -28.35
N SER A 57 1.48 0.66 -29.16
CA SER A 57 0.80 1.73 -29.90
C SER A 57 -0.29 2.47 -29.11
N SER A 58 -0.74 1.93 -27.96
CA SER A 58 -1.82 2.53 -27.16
C SER A 58 -1.54 2.42 -25.66
N LYS A 59 -2.00 3.42 -24.89
CA LYS A 59 -2.00 3.43 -23.41
C LYS A 59 -2.58 2.14 -22.82
N ARG A 60 -3.56 1.53 -23.49
CA ARG A 60 -4.24 0.31 -23.04
C ARG A 60 -3.30 -0.88 -22.92
N PHE A 61 -2.19 -0.88 -23.67
CA PHE A 61 -1.21 -1.97 -23.67
C PHE A 61 -0.01 -1.69 -22.78
N ILE A 62 0.05 -0.53 -22.09
CA ILE A 62 1.09 -0.26 -21.11
C ILE A 62 0.85 -1.18 -19.90
N PRO A 63 1.80 -2.07 -19.55
CA PRO A 63 1.65 -2.93 -18.38
C PRO A 63 1.42 -2.12 -17.11
N LYS A 64 0.56 -2.62 -16.22
CA LYS A 64 0.29 -2.01 -14.92
C LYS A 64 0.60 -2.99 -13.81
N VAL A 65 1.30 -2.55 -12.80
CA VAL A 65 1.60 -3.34 -11.60
C VAL A 65 0.86 -2.72 -10.43
N MET A 66 0.11 -3.53 -9.67
CA MET A 66 -0.47 -3.09 -8.40
C MET A 66 0.54 -3.31 -7.29
N PHE A 67 0.65 -2.36 -6.38
CA PHE A 67 1.50 -2.46 -5.21
C PHE A 67 0.67 -2.28 -3.96
N LEU A 68 0.99 -3.04 -2.92
CA LEU A 68 0.57 -2.77 -1.55
C LEU A 68 1.61 -1.86 -0.90
N ALA A 69 1.19 -0.70 -0.40
CA ALA A 69 2.04 0.19 0.37
C ALA A 69 1.62 0.18 1.84
N ALA A 70 2.59 0.21 2.75
CA ALA A 70 2.38 0.41 4.17
C ALA A 70 3.08 1.70 4.61
N VAL A 71 2.30 2.62 5.19
CA VAL A 71 2.79 3.91 5.67
C VAL A 71 2.18 4.24 7.02
N ALA A 72 2.91 4.99 7.83
CA ALA A 72 2.45 5.49 9.11
C ALA A 72 2.87 6.94 9.30
N ARG A 73 2.42 7.54 10.39
CA ARG A 73 2.75 8.92 10.72
C ARG A 73 4.27 9.10 10.89
N PRO A 74 4.92 10.00 10.14
CA PRO A 74 6.32 10.35 10.35
C PRO A 74 6.55 10.84 11.79
N ARG A 75 7.65 10.40 12.42
CA ARG A 75 7.93 10.72 13.81
C ARG A 75 9.40 10.56 14.18
N HIS A 76 9.83 11.25 15.23
CA HIS A 76 11.15 11.01 15.79
C HIS A 76 11.13 9.73 16.63
N ASP A 77 12.04 8.80 16.32
CA ASP A 77 12.27 7.60 17.12
C ASP A 77 13.26 7.92 18.23
N LEU A 78 12.73 8.12 19.44
CA LEU A 78 13.55 8.44 20.62
C LEU A 78 14.48 7.30 21.04
N GLU A 79 14.14 6.04 20.73
CA GLU A 79 14.95 4.89 21.08
C GLU A 79 16.16 4.76 20.15
N ARG A 80 15.95 4.99 18.85
CA ARG A 80 17.00 4.92 17.83
C ARG A 80 17.71 6.25 17.58
N GLY A 81 17.17 7.36 18.07
CA GLY A 81 17.69 8.71 17.85
C GLY A 81 17.64 9.18 16.40
N VAL A 82 16.71 8.64 15.59
CA VAL A 82 16.58 8.95 14.15
C VAL A 82 15.15 9.30 13.79
N ASP A 83 14.98 10.08 12.72
CA ASP A 83 13.65 10.40 12.20
C ASP A 83 13.11 9.24 11.36
N PHE A 84 11.91 8.78 11.71
CA PHE A 84 11.12 7.86 10.91
C PHE A 84 10.26 8.65 9.92
N ASP A 85 10.47 8.41 8.63
CA ASP A 85 9.86 9.15 7.54
C ASP A 85 8.42 8.70 7.21
N GLY A 86 7.88 7.77 7.99
CA GLY A 86 6.54 7.22 7.80
C GLY A 86 6.49 6.04 6.83
N LYS A 87 7.56 5.70 6.12
CA LYS A 87 7.54 4.63 5.12
C LYS A 87 7.92 3.29 5.76
N ILE A 88 7.09 2.27 5.57
CA ILE A 88 7.35 0.91 6.07
C ILE A 88 7.74 0.00 4.91
N GLY A 89 7.01 0.08 3.80
CA GLY A 89 7.34 -0.70 2.62
C GLY A 89 6.36 -0.56 1.48
N ILE A 90 6.77 -1.07 0.33
CA ILE A 90 5.96 -1.18 -0.88
C ILE A 90 6.25 -2.52 -1.56
N TRP A 91 5.20 -3.28 -1.89
CA TRP A 91 5.34 -4.64 -2.42
C TRP A 91 4.49 -4.82 -3.68
N PRO A 92 5.07 -5.20 -4.83
CA PRO A 92 4.29 -5.47 -6.03
C PRO A 92 3.54 -6.78 -5.88
N PHE A 93 2.26 -6.79 -6.27
CA PHE A 93 1.48 -8.01 -6.42
C PHE A 93 1.93 -8.77 -7.67
N VAL A 94 2.72 -9.81 -7.45
CA VAL A 94 3.25 -10.69 -8.50
C VAL A 94 3.01 -12.15 -8.13
N GLN A 95 2.68 -12.95 -9.13
CA GLN A 95 2.73 -14.41 -9.04
C GLN A 95 3.76 -14.90 -10.05
N TYR A 96 4.63 -15.82 -9.65
CA TYR A 96 5.59 -16.43 -10.56
C TYR A 96 4.93 -17.62 -11.24
N GLN A 97 4.70 -17.51 -12.55
CA GLN A 97 4.19 -18.62 -13.36
C GLN A 97 5.21 -19.06 -14.40
N PRO A 98 5.34 -20.37 -14.68
CA PRO A 98 6.21 -20.87 -15.72
C PRO A 98 5.77 -20.37 -17.09
N ALA A 99 6.73 -20.02 -17.94
CA ALA A 99 6.47 -19.60 -19.31
C ALA A 99 5.76 -20.71 -20.11
N GLN A 100 4.53 -20.44 -20.55
CA GLN A 100 3.80 -21.42 -21.36
C GLN A 100 4.34 -21.54 -22.80
N ARG A 101 4.96 -20.49 -23.32
CA ARG A 101 5.53 -20.48 -24.67
C ARG A 101 6.99 -20.07 -24.62
N SER A 102 7.81 -20.74 -25.42
CA SER A 102 9.17 -20.30 -25.69
C SER A 102 9.15 -19.04 -26.56
N SER A 103 9.95 -18.05 -26.20
CA SER A 103 10.31 -16.93 -27.06
C SER A 103 11.82 -16.85 -27.21
N ARG A 104 12.30 -16.01 -28.14
CA ARG A 104 13.74 -15.84 -28.43
C ARG A 104 14.60 -15.62 -27.19
N ASN A 105 14.05 -14.98 -26.15
CA ASN A 105 14.76 -14.64 -24.92
C ASN A 105 14.21 -15.37 -23.68
N ARG A 106 13.29 -16.33 -23.85
CA ARG A 106 12.58 -16.97 -22.72
C ARG A 106 12.18 -18.39 -23.08
N PRO A 107 12.94 -19.41 -22.67
CA PRO A 107 12.54 -20.81 -22.80
C PRO A 107 11.21 -21.08 -22.06
N ALA A 108 10.42 -22.02 -22.59
CA ALA A 108 9.24 -22.53 -21.89
C ALA A 108 9.65 -23.11 -20.52
N GLY A 109 8.84 -22.88 -19.50
CA GLY A 109 9.14 -23.27 -18.11
C GLY A 109 9.84 -22.21 -17.26
N THR A 110 10.39 -21.14 -17.86
CA THR A 110 11.02 -20.05 -17.08
C THR A 110 9.98 -19.34 -16.20
N LEU A 111 10.19 -19.31 -14.87
CA LEU A 111 9.32 -18.58 -13.94
C LEU A 111 9.32 -17.09 -14.26
N VAL A 112 8.13 -16.52 -14.43
CA VAL A 112 7.97 -15.09 -14.69
C VAL A 112 6.88 -14.52 -13.83
N ALA A 113 7.15 -13.34 -13.30
CA ALA A 113 6.18 -12.51 -12.62
C ALA A 113 5.05 -12.14 -13.60
N THR A 114 3.88 -12.74 -13.40
CA THR A 114 2.63 -12.35 -14.02
C THR A 114 1.90 -11.38 -13.10
N LEU A 115 1.29 -10.37 -13.73
CA LEU A 115 0.39 -9.43 -13.07
C LEU A 115 -0.87 -10.17 -12.64
N VAL A 116 -1.29 -9.99 -11.39
CA VAL A 116 -2.45 -10.69 -10.81
C VAL A 116 -3.43 -9.66 -10.29
N ASN A 117 -4.72 -9.97 -10.40
CA ASN A 117 -5.74 -9.25 -9.65
C ASN A 117 -5.59 -9.56 -8.16
N VAL A 118 -5.73 -8.55 -7.30
CA VAL A 118 -5.73 -8.77 -5.86
C VAL A 118 -7.05 -9.40 -5.44
N ASP A 119 -6.97 -10.63 -4.97
CA ASP A 119 -8.03 -11.29 -4.24
C ASP A 119 -7.74 -11.24 -2.73
N ALA A 120 -8.75 -11.61 -1.94
CA ALA A 120 -8.65 -11.55 -0.49
C ALA A 120 -7.54 -12.46 0.08
N PRO A 121 -7.33 -13.70 -0.42
CA PRO A 121 -6.22 -14.55 0.02
C PRO A 121 -4.84 -13.96 -0.27
N MET A 122 -4.60 -13.40 -1.46
CA MET A 122 -3.32 -12.79 -1.79
C MET A 122 -3.08 -11.52 -0.98
N TYR A 123 -4.11 -10.70 -0.76
CA TYR A 123 -4.00 -9.53 0.12
C TYR A 123 -3.59 -9.95 1.54
N ARG A 124 -4.30 -10.92 2.12
CA ARG A 124 -3.99 -11.47 3.44
C ARG A 124 -2.57 -12.03 3.51
N ASP A 125 -2.15 -12.83 2.52
CA ASP A 125 -0.79 -13.38 2.46
C ASP A 125 0.27 -12.28 2.48
N TYR A 126 0.09 -11.21 1.69
CA TYR A 126 1.02 -10.09 1.67
C TYR A 126 1.09 -9.36 3.00
N VAL A 127 -0.06 -9.16 3.67
CA VAL A 127 -0.07 -8.54 4.99
C VAL A 127 0.70 -9.39 6.01
N LEU A 128 0.42 -10.69 6.06
CA LEU A 128 1.02 -11.58 7.04
C LEU A 128 2.52 -11.83 6.79
N THR A 129 2.92 -12.01 5.53
CA THR A 129 4.29 -12.43 5.17
C THR A 129 5.23 -11.27 4.86
N ARG A 130 4.71 -10.08 4.54
CA ARG A 130 5.53 -8.93 4.14
C ARG A 130 5.32 -7.71 5.03
N VAL A 131 4.08 -7.27 5.20
CA VAL A 131 3.76 -6.04 5.94
C VAL A 131 4.12 -6.19 7.42
N ILE A 132 3.62 -7.23 8.09
CA ILE A 132 3.82 -7.40 9.53
C ILE A 132 5.30 -7.56 9.90
N PRO A 133 6.10 -8.40 9.20
CA PRO A 133 7.54 -8.44 9.43
C PRO A 133 8.23 -7.08 9.25
N ALA A 134 7.83 -6.30 8.24
CA ALA A 134 8.40 -4.98 8.02
C ALA A 134 8.02 -3.99 9.12
N ILE A 135 6.78 -4.03 9.62
CA ILE A 135 6.35 -3.25 10.78
C ILE A 135 7.21 -3.61 12.00
N LYS A 136 7.36 -4.90 12.32
CA LYS A 136 8.17 -5.34 13.47
C LYS A 136 9.62 -4.86 13.39
N ALA A 137 10.19 -4.80 12.18
CA ALA A 137 11.57 -4.37 11.96
C ALA A 137 11.74 -2.85 12.06
N THR A 138 10.81 -2.08 11.50
CA THR A 138 11.03 -0.66 11.20
C THR A 138 10.17 0.29 12.03
N PHE A 139 8.97 -0.12 12.46
CA PHE A 139 7.98 0.77 13.04
C PHE A 139 8.36 1.17 14.48
N PRO A 140 8.57 2.47 14.76
CA PRO A 140 9.10 2.91 16.05
C PRO A 140 7.99 3.05 17.10
N THR A 141 7.73 2.03 17.91
CA THR A 141 6.61 2.03 18.87
C THR A 141 7.04 1.59 20.26
N ILE A 142 6.51 2.27 21.28
CA ILE A 142 6.78 1.98 22.69
C ILE A 142 5.90 0.82 23.19
N ASN A 143 4.63 0.79 22.78
CA ASN A 143 3.65 -0.16 23.30
C ASN A 143 3.45 -1.40 22.41
N LYS A 144 4.09 -1.43 21.23
CA LYS A 144 3.99 -2.51 20.23
C LYS A 144 2.55 -2.89 19.82
N ARG A 145 1.59 -2.01 20.09
CA ARG A 145 0.23 -2.12 19.58
C ARG A 145 0.17 -1.42 18.24
N VAL A 146 -0.37 -2.10 17.23
CA VAL A 146 -0.53 -1.55 15.88
C VAL A 146 -1.92 -1.83 15.35
N VAL A 147 -2.59 -0.78 14.88
CA VAL A 147 -3.84 -0.85 14.14
C VAL A 147 -3.52 -0.77 12.65
N LEU A 148 -3.81 -1.84 11.93
CA LEU A 148 -3.76 -1.86 10.47
C LEU A 148 -5.04 -1.24 9.93
N GLN A 149 -4.93 -0.07 9.32
CA GLN A 149 -6.06 0.63 8.71
C GLN A 149 -6.01 0.46 7.19
N HIS A 150 -7.12 0.04 6.60
CA HIS A 150 -7.31 -0.04 5.15
C HIS A 150 -8.73 0.38 4.80
N ASP A 151 -9.00 0.56 3.49
CA ASP A 151 -10.34 0.88 3.03
C ASP A 151 -11.28 -0.35 3.05
N ASN A 152 -12.51 -0.20 2.54
CA ASN A 152 -13.51 -1.28 2.51
C ASN A 152 -13.60 -1.99 1.14
N ALA A 153 -12.58 -1.95 0.31
CA ALA A 153 -12.54 -2.74 -0.90
C ALA A 153 -12.75 -4.22 -0.58
N THR A 154 -13.43 -4.93 -1.49
CA THR A 154 -13.86 -6.32 -1.30
C THR A 154 -12.74 -7.28 -0.83
N PRO A 155 -11.49 -7.19 -1.34
CA PRO A 155 -10.40 -8.05 -0.87
C PRO A 155 -10.03 -7.86 0.61
N HIS A 156 -10.25 -6.67 1.16
CA HIS A 156 -9.89 -6.36 2.53
C HIS A 156 -10.77 -7.04 3.58
N GLY A 157 -11.99 -7.43 3.20
CA GLY A 157 -12.84 -8.25 4.06
C GLY A 157 -12.25 -9.64 4.37
N GLY A 158 -11.16 -10.05 3.70
CA GLY A 158 -10.47 -11.31 3.93
C GLY A 158 -9.41 -11.31 5.03
N ILE A 159 -9.17 -10.18 5.70
CA ILE A 159 -8.31 -10.12 6.88
C ILE A 159 -9.11 -9.70 8.10
N THR A 160 -8.95 -10.48 9.18
CA THR A 160 -9.63 -10.26 10.46
C THR A 160 -8.62 -10.26 11.60
N ASP A 161 -9.03 -9.78 12.77
CA ASP A 161 -8.19 -9.86 13.99
C ASP A 161 -7.76 -11.30 14.30
N ALA A 162 -8.60 -12.29 13.99
CA ALA A 162 -8.27 -13.70 14.19
C ALA A 162 -7.07 -14.15 13.34
N ASP A 163 -6.92 -13.59 12.14
CA ASP A 163 -5.79 -13.87 11.26
C ASP A 163 -4.49 -13.22 11.75
N LEU A 164 -4.60 -12.19 12.60
CA LEU A 164 -3.49 -11.43 13.19
C LEU A 164 -3.02 -12.00 14.53
N VAL A 165 -3.81 -12.86 15.19
CA VAL A 165 -3.41 -13.52 16.44
C VAL A 165 -2.08 -14.28 16.31
N PRO A 166 -1.86 -15.14 15.30
CA PRO A 166 -0.64 -15.95 15.21
C PRO A 166 0.64 -15.13 15.00
N VAL A 167 0.50 -13.91 14.47
CA VAL A 167 1.61 -13.00 14.16
C VAL A 167 1.81 -11.93 15.24
N SER A 168 0.89 -11.84 16.21
CA SER A 168 0.97 -11.00 17.40
C SER A 168 1.86 -11.63 18.48
N THR A 169 3.14 -11.77 18.15
CA THR A 169 4.18 -12.37 18.99
C THR A 169 5.16 -11.31 19.49
N ASP A 170 6.04 -11.66 20.43
CA ASP A 170 7.17 -10.80 20.87
C ASP A 170 6.74 -9.47 21.49
N GLY A 171 5.58 -9.49 22.14
CA GLY A 171 4.91 -8.33 22.73
C GLY A 171 4.16 -7.47 21.73
N TRP A 172 4.13 -7.83 20.44
CA TRP A 172 3.33 -7.13 19.44
C TRP A 172 1.86 -7.54 19.50
N SER A 173 0.99 -6.57 19.30
CA SER A 173 -0.46 -6.78 19.13
C SER A 173 -0.89 -6.07 17.86
N PHE A 174 -1.43 -6.84 16.92
CA PHE A 174 -1.99 -6.34 15.67
C PHE A 174 -3.49 -6.49 15.68
N VAL A 175 -4.19 -5.41 15.30
CA VAL A 175 -5.64 -5.42 15.05
C VAL A 175 -5.92 -4.74 13.73
N VAL A 176 -7.03 -5.08 13.10
CA VAL A 176 -7.45 -4.52 11.83
C VAL A 176 -8.62 -3.56 12.00
N ARG A 177 -8.58 -2.43 11.30
CA ARG A 177 -9.65 -1.44 11.28
C ARG A 177 -10.02 -1.08 9.85
N CYS A 178 -11.24 -1.43 9.50
CA CYS A 178 -11.91 -0.98 8.29
C CYS A 178 -12.35 0.48 8.43
N GLN A 179 -12.13 1.30 7.39
CA GLN A 179 -12.69 2.64 7.32
C GLN A 179 -14.23 2.60 7.26
N PRO A 180 -14.97 3.59 7.80
CA PRO A 180 -16.40 3.69 7.53
C PRO A 180 -16.65 3.91 6.02
N PRO A 181 -17.77 3.41 5.45
CA PRO A 181 -18.07 3.59 4.04
C PRO A 181 -18.06 5.08 3.64
N ASN A 182 -17.46 5.40 2.49
CA ASN A 182 -17.40 6.74 1.90
C ASN A 182 -16.67 7.81 2.76
N SER A 183 -15.58 7.51 3.49
CA SER A 183 -14.60 8.53 3.93
C SER A 183 -13.54 8.76 2.85
N PRO A 184 -13.61 9.83 2.03
CA PRO A 184 -12.45 10.23 1.26
C PRO A 184 -11.37 10.70 2.24
N ASP A 185 -10.12 10.37 1.94
CA ASP A 185 -8.96 11.01 2.56
C ASP A 185 -9.17 12.53 2.55
N PRO A 186 -8.84 13.25 3.64
CA PRO A 186 -8.73 14.69 3.58
C PRO A 186 -7.53 15.02 2.68
N THR A 187 -7.77 15.09 1.38
CA THR A 187 -6.90 15.81 0.47
C THR A 187 -6.89 17.26 0.91
N HIS A 188 -5.82 17.69 1.57
CA HIS A 188 -5.00 18.86 1.24
C HIS A 188 -3.86 19.05 2.23
#